data_AF-A0A935IYP3-F1
#
_entry.id   AF-A0A935IYP3-F1
#
_cell.length_a   1.000
_cell.length_b   1.000
_cell.length_c   1.000
_cell.angle_alpha   90.00
_cell.angle_beta   90.00
_cell.angle_gamma   90.00
#
_symmetry.space_group_name_H-M   'P 1'
#
loop_
_entity.id
_entity.type
_entity.pdbx_description
1 polymer ?
#
loop_
_entity_poly.entity_id
_entity_poly.type
_entity_poly.pdbx_seq_one_letter_code
_entity_poly.pdbx_strand_id
1 'polypeptide(L)'
;MATIITIPVGLVGFLCEVTEEPVTFQECLACAKRGAPGCPMVPAIIHDIASSIRSPEYANELAQKSGAEVGFSATELLGCPRQYRLKKQHPFWEKPSGMYRMTFGSGYHAALSAYQGGITEETLTWKFKLLGKSVLLVGTPDLIELMEDGWFITDYKVTGNPPFGRKVPICNHCDLEMYKGDDGLTCRNCGPLNPRSSAISRIYRPAQARSSHVEQVNLYALLIEKNAAFLAKKHNLAKPVEHSSGAQIAYLSQKGVVRCDVQLDRAAALELLKRRLGTLLLDTLPPVIDDAEEFWRCDFCAVRTHCEQLHGGPVGKPAKETSE
;
A
#
# COMPACT_ATOMS: atom_id res chain seq x y z
N MET A 1 -29.90 -23.55 24.04
CA MET A 1 -29.50 -22.75 22.87
C MET A 1 -27.99 -22.65 22.90
N ALA A 2 -27.29 -23.21 21.92
CA ALA A 2 -25.82 -23.11 21.87
C ALA A 2 -25.46 -21.67 21.51
N THR A 3 -24.73 -20.98 22.38
CA THR A 3 -24.16 -19.67 22.08
C THR A 3 -23.12 -19.85 20.99
N ILE A 4 -23.41 -19.39 19.77
CA ILE A 4 -22.44 -19.35 18.69
C ILE A 4 -21.39 -18.31 19.11
N ILE A 5 -20.24 -18.77 19.57
CA ILE A 5 -19.09 -17.90 19.85
C ILE A 5 -18.52 -17.52 18.49
N THR A 6 -18.84 -16.33 18.01
CA THR A 6 -18.15 -15.76 16.85
C THR A 6 -16.74 -15.39 17.26
N ILE A 7 -15.76 -16.12 16.76
CA ILE A 7 -14.35 -15.76 16.91
C ILE A 7 -14.12 -14.45 16.15
N PRO A 8 -13.61 -13.40 16.79
CA PRO A 8 -13.35 -12.15 16.12
C PRO A 8 -12.22 -12.33 15.08
N VAL A 9 -12.39 -11.73 13.91
CA VAL A 9 -11.39 -11.72 12.83
C VAL A 9 -10.90 -10.30 12.61
N GLY A 10 -9.70 -10.14 12.04
CA GLY A 10 -9.12 -8.82 11.80
C GLY A 10 -8.29 -8.30 12.98
N LEU A 11 -8.11 -6.99 13.03
CA LEU A 11 -7.38 -6.33 14.13
C LEU A 11 -8.30 -6.25 15.35
N VAL A 12 -8.03 -7.05 16.37
CA VAL A 12 -8.94 -7.21 17.53
C VAL A 12 -8.47 -6.45 18.77
N GLY A 13 -7.26 -5.91 18.75
CA GLY A 13 -6.66 -5.17 19.85
C GLY A 13 -5.23 -4.78 19.57
N PHE A 14 -4.50 -4.47 20.64
CA PHE A 14 -3.10 -4.07 20.57
C PHE A 14 -2.18 -5.07 21.25
N LEU A 15 -0.92 -5.10 20.82
CA LEU A 15 0.17 -5.61 21.64
C LEU A 15 0.62 -4.48 22.57
N CYS A 16 0.65 -4.74 23.87
CA CYS A 16 1.12 -3.77 24.86
C CYS A 16 2.55 -3.32 24.53
N GLU A 17 2.82 -2.01 24.54
CA GLU A 17 4.16 -1.46 24.27
C GLU A 17 5.23 -1.93 25.27
N VAL A 18 4.80 -2.30 26.48
CA VAL A 18 5.70 -2.66 27.59
C VAL A 18 5.83 -4.17 27.74
N THR A 19 4.72 -4.91 27.70
CA THR A 19 4.70 -6.36 27.98
C THR A 19 4.62 -7.22 26.73
N GLU A 20 4.32 -6.63 25.58
CA GLU A 20 3.99 -7.33 24.32
C GLU A 20 2.76 -8.25 24.40
N GLU A 21 2.03 -8.21 25.51
CA GLU A 21 0.83 -9.02 25.68
C GLU A 21 -0.36 -8.43 24.91
N PRO A 22 -1.24 -9.27 24.36
CA PRO A 22 -2.50 -8.86 23.77
C PRO A 22 -3.40 -8.13 24.77
N VAL A 23 -3.90 -6.96 24.39
CA VAL A 23 -4.92 -6.19 25.14
C VAL A 23 -6.01 -5.69 24.20
N THR A 24 -7.24 -5.56 24.71
CA THR A 24 -8.32 -4.94 23.93
C THR A 24 -8.07 -3.44 23.73
N PHE A 25 -8.74 -2.84 22.74
CA PHE A 25 -8.69 -1.39 22.52
C PHE A 25 -9.10 -0.60 23.77
N GLN A 26 -10.15 -1.07 24.46
CA GLN A 26 -10.71 -0.44 25.65
C GLN A 26 -9.75 -0.53 26.84
N GLU A 27 -9.13 -1.69 27.06
CA GLU A 27 -8.13 -1.87 28.11
C GLU A 27 -6.90 -0.98 27.87
N CYS A 28 -6.41 -0.92 26.62
CA CYS A 28 -5.30 -0.05 26.25
C CYS A 28 -5.64 1.43 26.50
N LEU A 29 -6.82 1.88 26.08
CA LEU A 29 -7.29 3.25 26.31
C LEU A 29 -7.40 3.57 27.81
N ALA A 30 -7.97 2.66 28.60
CA ALA A 30 -8.08 2.83 30.05
C ALA A 30 -6.70 2.88 30.73
N CYS A 31 -5.75 2.07 30.26
CA CYS A 31 -4.36 2.07 30.73
C CYS A 31 -3.66 3.40 30.39
N ALA A 32 -3.79 3.89 29.15
CA ALA A 32 -3.23 5.17 28.71
C ALA A 32 -3.79 6.34 29.53
N LYS A 33 -5.07 6.31 29.92
CA LYS A 33 -5.70 7.34 30.78
C LYS A 33 -5.11 7.39 32.19
N ARG A 34 -4.63 6.26 32.71
CA ARG A 34 -3.96 6.19 34.02
C ARG A 34 -2.48 6.59 33.95
N GLY A 35 -1.88 6.62 32.77
CA GLY A 35 -0.46 6.94 32.59
C GLY A 35 0.47 5.83 33.12
N ALA A 36 0.29 4.59 32.65
CA ALA A 36 1.12 3.47 33.10
C ALA A 36 2.63 3.74 32.89
N PRO A 37 3.49 3.48 33.90
CA PRO A 37 4.92 3.70 33.79
C PRO A 37 5.54 2.99 32.58
N GLY A 38 6.39 3.71 31.83
CA GLY A 38 7.09 3.18 30.65
C GLY A 38 6.26 3.10 29.37
N CYS A 39 4.94 3.32 29.41
CA CYS A 39 4.11 3.34 28.20
C CYS A 39 4.17 4.72 27.52
N PRO A 40 4.60 4.83 26.26
CA PRO A 40 4.68 6.11 25.54
C PRO A 40 3.33 6.60 24.99
N MET A 41 2.27 5.80 25.11
CA MET A 41 0.98 6.09 24.47
C MET A 41 0.11 7.01 25.32
N VAL A 42 -0.47 8.03 24.67
CA VAL A 42 -1.45 8.92 25.31
C VAL A 42 -2.89 8.57 24.89
N PRO A 43 -3.91 8.86 25.72
CA PRO A 43 -5.30 8.47 25.46
C PRO A 43 -5.85 8.92 24.10
N ALA A 44 -5.51 10.14 23.68
CA ALA A 44 -5.98 10.70 22.42
C ALA A 44 -5.50 9.91 21.20
N ILE A 45 -4.23 9.46 21.21
CA ILE A 45 -3.66 8.62 20.15
C ILE A 45 -4.39 7.29 20.09
N ILE A 46 -4.58 6.62 21.23
CA ILE A 46 -5.25 5.33 21.28
C ILE A 46 -6.69 5.42 20.78
N HIS A 47 -7.40 6.47 21.20
CA HIS A 47 -8.76 6.75 20.73
C HIS A 47 -8.81 6.94 19.21
N ASP A 48 -7.91 7.76 18.66
CA ASP A 48 -7.84 8.02 17.22
C ASP A 48 -7.51 6.76 16.41
N ILE A 49 -6.50 5.98 16.84
CA ILE A 49 -6.17 4.70 16.21
C ILE A 49 -7.39 3.78 16.22
N ALA A 50 -8.01 3.56 17.39
CA ALA A 50 -9.15 2.65 17.50
C ALA A 50 -10.35 3.09 16.66
N SER A 51 -10.55 4.40 16.51
CA SER A 51 -11.67 4.98 15.74
C SER A 51 -11.42 5.03 14.24
N SER A 52 -10.16 4.96 13.80
CA SER A 52 -9.76 5.03 12.38
C SER A 52 -9.56 3.66 11.74
N ILE A 53 -9.63 2.57 12.52
CA ILE A 53 -9.57 1.20 11.97
C ILE A 53 -10.78 0.98 11.07
N ARG A 54 -10.50 0.87 9.77
CA ARG A 54 -11.50 0.52 8.77
C ARG A 54 -11.96 -0.93 8.97
N SER A 55 -13.27 -1.15 8.86
CA SER A 55 -13.83 -2.51 8.82
C SER A 55 -13.08 -3.36 7.77
N PRO A 56 -12.62 -4.58 8.10
CA PRO A 56 -12.03 -5.49 7.11
C PRO A 56 -13.02 -5.89 6.02
N GLU A 57 -14.32 -5.65 6.24
CA GLU A 57 -15.39 -5.91 5.29
C GLU A 57 -15.79 -4.67 4.48
N TYR A 58 -15.17 -3.50 4.66
CA TYR A 58 -15.53 -2.25 3.98
C TYR A 58 -15.73 -2.41 2.46
N ALA A 59 -14.77 -3.03 1.77
CA ALA A 59 -14.88 -3.22 0.31
C ALA A 59 -15.99 -4.22 -0.05
N ASN A 60 -16.18 -5.27 0.76
CA ASN A 60 -17.24 -6.27 0.58
C ASN A 60 -18.63 -5.69 0.84
N GLU A 61 -18.78 -4.83 1.85
CA GLU A 61 -20.02 -4.09 2.12
C GLU A 61 -20.39 -3.19 0.93
N LEU A 62 -19.41 -2.50 0.33
CA LEU A 62 -19.63 -1.71 -0.89
C LEU A 62 -19.97 -2.59 -2.10
N ALA A 63 -19.33 -3.75 -2.23
CA ALA A 63 -19.64 -4.73 -3.27
C ALA A 63 -21.09 -5.18 -3.18
N GLN A 64 -21.55 -5.60 -1.99
CA GLN A 64 -22.93 -5.99 -1.75
C GLN A 64 -23.92 -4.88 -2.11
N LYS A 65 -23.66 -3.64 -1.67
CA LYS A 65 -24.49 -2.46 -2.02
C LYS A 65 -24.55 -2.19 -3.52
N SER A 66 -23.50 -2.56 -4.25
CA SER A 66 -23.37 -2.38 -5.70
C SER A 66 -23.79 -3.61 -6.52
N GLY A 67 -24.30 -4.66 -5.86
CA GLY A 67 -24.69 -5.93 -6.50
C GLY A 67 -23.50 -6.69 -7.11
N ALA A 68 -22.33 -6.59 -6.48
CA ALA A 68 -21.17 -7.44 -6.73
C ALA A 68 -21.04 -8.49 -5.63
N GLU A 69 -20.39 -9.61 -5.94
CA GLU A 69 -20.21 -10.74 -5.01
C GLU A 69 -19.08 -10.49 -4.02
N VAL A 70 -18.02 -9.79 -4.46
CA VAL A 70 -16.82 -9.53 -3.67
C VAL A 70 -16.23 -8.16 -4.01
N GLY A 71 -15.64 -7.50 -3.02
CA GLY A 71 -15.02 -6.19 -3.18
C GLY A 71 -13.56 -6.16 -2.75
N PHE A 72 -12.78 -5.36 -3.47
CA PHE A 72 -11.39 -5.07 -3.15
C PHE A 72 -11.12 -3.58 -3.35
N SER A 73 -10.41 -2.98 -2.42
CA SER A 73 -9.83 -1.66 -2.58
C SER A 73 -8.52 -1.71 -3.35
N ALA A 74 -8.15 -0.62 -4.01
CA ALA A 74 -6.88 -0.50 -4.72
C ALA A 74 -5.69 -0.81 -3.81
N THR A 75 -5.70 -0.36 -2.56
CA THR A 75 -4.63 -0.61 -1.58
C THR A 75 -4.55 -2.07 -1.15
N GLU A 76 -5.68 -2.77 -1.00
CA GLU A 76 -5.70 -4.20 -0.66
C GLU A 76 -5.04 -5.06 -1.74
N LEU A 77 -5.13 -4.66 -3.02
CA LEU A 77 -4.50 -5.38 -4.13
C LEU A 77 -2.97 -5.25 -4.18
N LEU A 78 -2.41 -4.23 -3.53
CA LEU A 78 -0.97 -3.96 -3.50
C LEU A 78 -0.26 -4.67 -2.35
N GLY A 79 -1.03 -5.20 -1.39
CA GLY A 79 -0.54 -5.97 -0.27
C GLY A 79 -0.13 -7.40 -0.66
N CYS A 80 0.34 -8.15 0.34
CA CYS A 80 0.53 -9.59 0.19
C CYS A 80 -0.84 -10.29 0.12
N PRO A 81 -1.19 -11.02 -0.97
CA PRO A 81 -2.49 -11.68 -1.09
C PRO A 81 -2.75 -12.68 0.04
N ARG A 82 -1.71 -13.40 0.49
CA ARG A 82 -1.80 -14.34 1.61
C ARG A 82 -2.07 -13.61 2.92
N GLN A 83 -1.36 -12.51 3.18
CA GLN A 83 -1.61 -11.66 4.35
C GLN A 83 -3.05 -11.15 4.37
N TYR A 84 -3.55 -10.65 3.23
CA TYR A 84 -4.94 -10.19 3.11
C TYR A 84 -5.93 -11.30 3.51
N ARG A 85 -5.76 -12.52 2.96
CA ARG A 85 -6.61 -13.66 3.28
C ARG A 85 -6.56 -14.05 4.76
N LEU A 86 -5.35 -14.10 5.34
CA LEU A 86 -5.15 -14.48 6.74
C LEU A 86 -5.70 -13.42 7.72
N LYS A 87 -5.56 -12.12 7.42
CA LYS A 87 -6.14 -11.04 8.23
C LYS A 87 -7.67 -11.10 8.31
N LYS A 88 -8.33 -11.73 7.32
CA LYS A 88 -9.79 -11.98 7.33
C LYS A 88 -10.20 -13.27 8.02
N GLN A 89 -9.26 -14.17 8.30
CA GLN A 89 -9.52 -15.50 8.86
C GLN A 89 -9.09 -15.62 10.33
N HIS A 90 -8.17 -14.76 10.76
CA HIS A 90 -7.58 -14.84 12.09
C HIS A 90 -7.60 -13.47 12.79
N PRO A 91 -7.76 -13.45 14.12
CA PRO A 91 -7.48 -12.27 14.91
C PRO A 91 -5.98 -11.95 14.84
N PHE A 92 -5.65 -10.67 14.84
CA PHE A 92 -4.27 -10.21 15.01
C PHE A 92 -4.22 -8.96 15.87
N TRP A 93 -3.02 -8.66 16.35
CA TRP A 93 -2.71 -7.52 17.19
C TRP A 93 -1.55 -6.73 16.57
N GLU A 94 -1.57 -5.42 16.76
CA GLU A 94 -0.53 -4.51 16.30
C GLU A 94 -0.04 -3.68 17.49
N LYS A 95 1.21 -3.22 17.46
CA LYS A 95 1.68 -2.24 18.45
C LYS A 95 1.07 -0.86 18.17
N PRO A 96 0.56 -0.14 19.17
CA PRO A 96 0.05 1.21 19.01
C PRO A 96 1.04 2.17 18.34
N SER A 97 2.33 2.06 18.63
CA SER A 97 3.42 2.83 18.03
C SER A 97 3.61 2.57 16.53
N GLY A 98 3.32 1.34 16.08
CA GLY A 98 3.27 1.02 14.65
C GLY A 98 2.09 1.72 13.97
N MET A 99 0.96 1.81 14.66
CA MET A 99 -0.25 2.45 14.16
C MET A 99 -0.26 3.98 14.28
N TYR A 100 0.49 4.53 15.24
CA TYR A 100 0.65 5.96 15.44
C TYR A 100 1.08 6.68 14.15
N ARG A 101 1.98 6.07 13.37
CA ARG A 101 2.41 6.61 12.07
C ARG A 101 1.26 6.69 11.06
N MET A 102 0.32 5.74 11.11
CA MET A 102 -0.87 5.74 10.25
C MET A 102 -1.83 6.85 10.65
N THR A 103 -2.05 7.07 11.95
CA THR A 103 -2.83 8.23 12.46
C THR A 103 -2.27 9.56 11.95
N PHE A 104 -0.95 9.75 11.97
CA PHE A 104 -0.33 10.95 11.41
C PHE A 104 -0.63 11.10 9.92
N GLY A 105 -0.51 10.00 9.17
CA GLY A 105 -0.94 9.95 7.77
C GLY A 105 -2.37 10.43 7.61
N SER A 106 -3.33 9.77 8.26
CA SER A 106 -4.75 10.12 8.19
C SER A 106 -5.03 11.57 8.56
N GLY A 107 -4.34 12.14 9.56
CA GLY A 107 -4.45 13.55 9.92
C GLY A 107 -4.01 14.49 8.79
N TYR A 108 -2.92 14.17 8.08
CA TYR A 108 -2.50 14.95 6.91
C TYR A 108 -3.52 14.85 5.77
N HIS A 109 -4.04 13.65 5.47
CA HIS A 109 -5.07 13.49 4.44
C HIS A 109 -6.33 14.30 4.77
N ALA A 110 -6.80 14.24 6.02
CA ALA A 110 -7.95 15.03 6.47
C ALA A 110 -7.72 16.55 6.36
N ALA A 111 -6.50 17.02 6.60
CA ALA A 111 -6.16 18.44 6.40
C ALA A 111 -6.12 18.82 4.92
N LEU A 112 -5.55 17.95 4.08
CA LEU A 112 -5.41 18.18 2.63
C LEU A 112 -6.73 18.04 1.87
N SER A 113 -7.68 17.24 2.37
CA SER A 113 -8.98 17.06 1.75
C SER A 113 -9.83 18.34 1.72
N ALA A 114 -9.48 19.35 2.53
CA ALA A 114 -10.11 20.67 2.50
C ALA A 114 -9.71 21.53 1.28
N TYR A 115 -8.75 21.08 0.47
CA TYR A 115 -8.33 21.77 -0.74
C TYR A 115 -9.46 21.83 -1.78
N GLN A 116 -9.76 23.04 -2.29
CA GLN A 116 -10.89 23.28 -3.20
C GLN A 116 -10.51 23.30 -4.69
N GLY A 117 -9.23 23.20 -5.02
CA GLY A 117 -8.74 23.29 -6.41
C GLY A 117 -8.89 21.99 -7.21
N GLY A 118 -9.43 20.93 -6.61
CA GLY A 118 -9.67 19.65 -7.25
C GLY A 118 -10.68 18.81 -6.50
N ILE A 119 -10.80 17.55 -6.88
CA ILE A 119 -11.67 16.57 -6.24
C ILE A 119 -10.82 15.79 -5.24
N THR A 120 -11.18 15.86 -3.96
CA THR A 120 -10.45 15.22 -2.86
C THR A 120 -11.25 14.06 -2.27
N GLU A 121 -10.55 12.98 -1.91
CA GLU A 121 -11.11 11.82 -1.18
C GLU A 121 -12.41 11.24 -1.79
N GLU A 122 -12.58 11.34 -3.10
CA GLU A 122 -13.75 10.83 -3.81
C GLU A 122 -13.62 9.32 -4.02
N THR A 123 -14.60 8.56 -3.54
CA THR A 123 -14.59 7.10 -3.69
C THR A 123 -15.14 6.71 -5.06
N LEU A 124 -14.27 6.16 -5.89
CA LEU A 124 -14.57 5.64 -7.22
C LEU A 124 -14.73 4.13 -7.18
N THR A 125 -15.61 3.61 -8.03
CA THR A 125 -15.88 2.16 -8.07
C THR A 125 -15.93 1.62 -9.49
N TRP A 126 -15.50 0.38 -9.68
CA TRP A 126 -15.60 -0.31 -10.97
C TRP A 126 -16.05 -1.75 -10.76
N LYS A 127 -17.25 -2.07 -11.25
CA LYS A 127 -17.80 -3.42 -11.24
C LYS A 127 -17.50 -4.14 -12.56
N PHE A 128 -16.99 -5.36 -12.49
CA PHE A 128 -16.71 -6.20 -13.66
C PHE A 128 -16.77 -7.70 -13.29
N LYS A 129 -16.70 -8.58 -14.30
CA LYS A 129 -16.65 -10.03 -14.10
C LYS A 129 -15.22 -10.55 -14.30
N LEU A 130 -14.75 -11.42 -13.41
CA LEU A 130 -13.47 -12.11 -13.51
C LEU A 130 -13.59 -13.50 -12.88
N LEU A 131 -13.11 -14.54 -13.58
CA LEU A 131 -13.20 -15.95 -13.12
C LEU A 131 -14.61 -16.36 -12.68
N GLY A 132 -15.64 -15.92 -13.41
CA GLY A 132 -17.05 -16.20 -13.11
C GLY A 132 -17.66 -15.39 -11.97
N LYS A 133 -16.86 -14.63 -11.20
CA LYS A 133 -17.31 -13.82 -10.06
C LYS A 133 -17.51 -12.35 -10.47
N SER A 134 -18.57 -11.73 -9.94
CA SER A 134 -18.82 -10.29 -10.02
C SER A 134 -17.96 -9.57 -8.97
N VAL A 135 -16.99 -8.78 -9.41
CA VAL A 135 -16.00 -8.10 -8.57
C VAL A 135 -16.24 -6.59 -8.58
N LEU A 136 -16.14 -5.95 -7.42
CA LEU A 136 -16.07 -4.50 -7.28
C LEU A 136 -14.64 -4.07 -6.91
N LEU A 137 -13.99 -3.28 -7.78
CA LEU A 137 -12.81 -2.53 -7.41
C LEU A 137 -13.23 -1.17 -6.84
N VAL A 138 -12.63 -0.77 -5.72
CA VAL A 138 -12.88 0.51 -5.05
C VAL A 138 -11.57 1.27 -4.90
N GLY A 139 -11.57 2.58 -5.07
CA GLY A 139 -10.40 3.40 -4.76
C GLY A 139 -10.79 4.82 -4.44
N THR A 140 -9.99 5.45 -3.59
CA THR A 140 -10.20 6.82 -3.13
C THR A 140 -8.89 7.55 -3.37
N PRO A 141 -8.72 8.18 -4.56
CA PRO A 141 -7.56 9.02 -4.81
C PRO A 141 -7.57 10.22 -3.86
N ASP A 142 -6.41 10.64 -3.39
CA ASP A 142 -6.34 11.74 -2.41
C ASP A 142 -6.73 13.08 -3.04
N LEU A 143 -6.21 13.35 -4.25
CA LEU A 143 -6.54 14.52 -5.05
C LEU A 143 -6.50 14.18 -6.55
N ILE A 144 -7.53 14.61 -7.29
CA ILE A 144 -7.52 14.66 -8.74
C ILE A 144 -7.88 16.07 -9.22
N GLU A 145 -7.09 16.58 -10.16
CA GLU A 145 -7.22 17.92 -10.73
C GLU A 145 -7.49 17.83 -12.23
N LEU A 146 -8.38 18.66 -12.75
CA LEU A 146 -8.66 18.71 -14.18
C LEU A 146 -7.67 19.65 -14.86
N MET A 147 -6.79 19.11 -15.68
CA MET A 147 -5.83 19.85 -16.51
C MET A 147 -6.34 19.97 -17.95
N GLU A 148 -5.63 20.74 -18.79
CA GLU A 148 -5.98 20.93 -20.21
C GLU A 148 -6.04 19.60 -20.99
N ASP A 149 -5.21 18.64 -20.59
CA ASP A 149 -4.94 17.38 -21.27
C ASP A 149 -5.48 16.15 -20.52
N GLY A 150 -6.30 16.33 -19.48
CA GLY A 150 -6.93 15.24 -18.73
C GLY A 150 -6.86 15.38 -17.21
N TRP A 151 -7.18 14.32 -16.50
CA TRP A 151 -7.08 14.29 -15.03
C TRP A 151 -5.63 14.10 -14.56
N PHE A 152 -5.16 14.94 -13.65
CA PHE A 152 -3.89 14.79 -12.97
C PHE A 152 -4.10 14.26 -11.56
N ILE A 153 -3.41 13.18 -11.19
CA ILE A 153 -3.59 12.50 -9.90
C ILE A 153 -2.43 12.88 -8.96
N THR A 154 -2.75 13.31 -7.75
CA THR A 154 -1.77 13.47 -6.67
C THR A 154 -2.09 12.48 -5.55
N ASP A 155 -1.12 11.61 -5.24
CA ASP A 155 -1.16 10.70 -4.10
C ASP A 155 -0.18 11.19 -3.02
N TYR A 156 -0.68 11.46 -1.82
CA TYR A 156 0.10 11.93 -0.69
C TYR A 156 0.60 10.75 0.13
N LYS A 157 1.88 10.80 0.52
CA LYS A 157 2.51 9.76 1.33
C LYS A 157 3.31 10.36 2.47
N VAL A 158 2.84 10.19 3.69
CA VAL A 158 3.58 10.61 4.89
C VAL A 158 4.67 9.59 5.21
N THR A 159 5.93 10.01 5.25
CA THR A 159 7.05 9.11 5.56
C THR A 159 8.24 9.82 6.20
N GLY A 160 8.92 9.15 7.14
CA GLY A 160 10.18 9.64 7.69
C GLY A 160 11.38 9.48 6.75
N ASN A 161 11.24 8.65 5.70
CA ASN A 161 12.30 8.38 4.74
C ASN A 161 11.77 8.52 3.30
N PRO A 162 11.58 9.76 2.82
CA PRO A 162 11.15 10.00 1.46
C PRO A 162 12.21 9.50 0.47
N PRO A 163 11.83 9.09 -0.76
CA PRO A 163 12.79 8.84 -1.81
C PRO A 163 13.67 10.08 -2.04
N PHE A 164 14.92 9.87 -2.43
CA PHE A 164 15.86 10.94 -2.70
C PHE A 164 16.59 10.68 -4.01
N GLY A 165 16.92 11.75 -4.73
CA GLY A 165 17.74 11.67 -5.93
C GLY A 165 19.16 11.28 -5.57
N ARG A 166 19.79 10.43 -6.38
CA ARG A 166 21.13 9.91 -6.13
C ARG A 166 21.95 9.88 -7.41
N LYS A 167 23.26 10.06 -7.29
CA LYS A 167 24.19 9.78 -8.39
C LYS A 167 24.39 8.28 -8.49
N VAL A 168 23.96 7.68 -9.60
CA VAL A 168 24.13 6.26 -9.86
C VAL A 168 25.32 6.05 -10.81
N PRO A 169 26.13 5.00 -10.60
CA PRO A 169 27.15 4.60 -11.55
C PRO A 169 26.49 3.98 -12.78
N ILE A 170 26.85 4.47 -13.95
CA ILE A 170 26.41 3.97 -15.25
C ILE A 170 27.63 3.42 -16.01
N CYS A 171 27.46 2.27 -16.65
CA CYS A 171 28.47 1.69 -17.52
C CYS A 171 28.54 2.47 -18.84
N ASN A 172 29.67 3.08 -19.17
CA ASN A 172 29.85 3.84 -20.41
C ASN A 172 29.83 2.97 -21.68
N HIS A 173 29.96 1.66 -21.56
CA HIS A 173 29.92 0.75 -22.71
C HIS A 173 28.50 0.43 -23.17
N CYS A 174 27.52 0.39 -22.26
CA CYS A 174 26.16 -0.05 -22.57
C CYS A 174 25.05 0.77 -21.92
N ASP A 175 25.41 1.86 -21.25
CA ASP A 175 24.52 2.83 -20.60
C ASP A 175 23.56 2.23 -19.54
N LEU A 176 23.95 1.09 -18.95
CA LEU A 176 23.17 0.43 -17.89
C LEU A 176 23.63 0.88 -16.50
N GLU A 177 22.67 0.97 -15.57
CA GLU A 177 22.97 1.18 -14.14
C GLU A 177 23.74 -0.01 -13.59
N MET A 178 24.84 0.30 -12.91
CA MET A 178 25.70 -0.68 -12.29
C MET A 178 25.21 -0.97 -10.88
N TYR A 179 25.35 -2.23 -10.47
CA TYR A 179 25.05 -2.66 -9.11
C TYR A 179 26.34 -2.97 -8.35
N LYS A 180 26.26 -3.04 -7.03
CA LYS A 180 27.39 -3.47 -6.19
C LYS A 180 27.34 -4.99 -6.05
N GLY A 181 28.25 -5.68 -6.73
CA GLY A 181 28.53 -7.10 -6.50
C GLY A 181 29.67 -7.29 -5.51
N ASP A 182 30.07 -8.55 -5.30
CA ASP A 182 31.14 -8.92 -4.37
C ASP A 182 32.49 -8.31 -4.76
N ASP A 183 32.77 -8.22 -6.06
CA ASP A 183 34.01 -7.66 -6.63
C ASP A 183 33.96 -6.15 -6.88
N GLY A 184 32.92 -5.45 -6.41
CA GLY A 184 32.75 -4.01 -6.59
C GLY A 184 31.61 -3.63 -7.54
N LEU A 185 31.78 -2.59 -8.35
CA LEU A 185 30.74 -2.13 -9.26
C LEU A 185 30.68 -3.03 -10.50
N THR A 186 29.54 -3.66 -10.73
CA THR A 186 29.32 -4.63 -11.78
C THR A 186 28.24 -4.16 -12.74
N CYS A 187 28.55 -4.19 -14.03
CA CYS A 187 27.59 -3.99 -15.09
C CYS A 187 26.92 -5.33 -15.43
N ARG A 188 25.59 -5.36 -15.55
CA ARG A 188 24.86 -6.58 -15.90
C ARG A 188 25.30 -7.20 -17.24
N ASN A 189 25.76 -6.38 -18.20
CA ASN A 189 26.21 -6.85 -19.51
C ASN A 189 27.74 -6.95 -19.64
N CYS A 190 28.50 -6.07 -18.97
CA CYS A 190 29.95 -5.98 -19.15
C CYS A 190 30.74 -6.67 -18.02
N GLY A 191 30.07 -7.17 -17.00
CA GLY A 191 30.72 -7.76 -15.83
C GLY A 191 31.33 -6.72 -14.89
N PRO A 192 32.25 -7.16 -14.00
CA PRO A 192 32.91 -6.30 -13.03
C PRO A 192 33.75 -5.22 -13.73
N LEU A 193 33.60 -3.96 -13.30
CA LEU A 193 34.43 -2.86 -13.79
C LEU A 193 35.20 -2.21 -12.65
N ASN A 194 36.45 -1.83 -12.90
CA ASN A 194 37.26 -1.10 -11.93
C ASN A 194 36.60 0.27 -11.64
N PRO A 195 36.33 0.63 -10.37
CA PRO A 195 35.74 1.92 -9.99
C PRO A 195 36.50 3.16 -10.47
N ARG A 196 37.79 3.02 -10.80
CA ARG A 196 38.67 4.08 -11.33
C ARG A 196 38.78 4.07 -12.86
N SER A 197 38.11 3.15 -13.54
CA SER A 197 38.13 3.10 -15.01
C SER A 197 37.30 4.24 -15.61
N SER A 198 37.74 4.72 -16.77
CA SER A 198 36.96 5.63 -17.62
C SER A 198 35.67 4.99 -18.17
N ALA A 199 35.42 3.71 -17.86
CA ALA A 199 34.21 2.99 -18.23
C ALA A 199 33.01 3.28 -17.31
N ILE A 200 33.16 4.15 -16.31
CA ILE A 200 32.09 4.46 -15.35
C ILE A 200 31.82 5.97 -15.35
N SER A 201 30.57 6.34 -15.66
CA SER A 201 30.05 7.69 -15.44
C SER A 201 29.12 7.71 -14.23
N ARG A 202 28.96 8.89 -13.60
CA ARG A 202 27.97 9.09 -12.55
C ARG A 202 26.89 10.05 -13.03
N ILE A 203 25.69 9.52 -13.25
CA ILE A 203 24.53 10.31 -13.68
C ILE A 203 23.64 10.55 -12.46
N TYR A 204 23.18 11.78 -12.30
CA TYR A 204 22.17 12.08 -11.29
C TYR A 204 20.82 11.52 -11.73
N ARG A 205 20.23 10.66 -10.91
CA ARG A 205 18.83 10.22 -11.06
C ARG A 205 17.98 10.99 -10.06
N PRO A 206 16.86 11.60 -10.49
CA PRO A 206 15.93 12.22 -9.57
C PRO A 206 15.32 11.19 -8.64
N ALA A 207 14.66 11.66 -7.58
CA ALA A 207 13.91 10.79 -6.68
C ALA A 207 12.83 10.03 -7.48
N GLN A 208 12.72 8.73 -7.24
CA GLN A 208 11.70 7.88 -7.86
C GLN A 208 10.70 7.42 -6.83
N ALA A 209 9.43 7.35 -7.21
CA ALA A 209 8.41 6.80 -6.34
C ALA A 209 8.64 5.30 -6.10
N ARG A 210 8.20 4.82 -4.92
CA ARG A 210 8.19 3.38 -4.62
C ARG A 210 7.23 2.66 -5.56
N SER A 211 7.61 1.47 -6.02
CA SER A 211 6.84 0.67 -7.00
C SER A 211 5.38 0.48 -6.59
N SER A 212 5.11 0.09 -5.33
CA SER A 212 3.75 -0.11 -4.84
C SER A 212 2.90 1.17 -4.87
N HIS A 213 3.49 2.35 -4.70
CA HIS A 213 2.77 3.61 -4.80
C HIS A 213 2.48 3.98 -6.26
N VAL A 214 3.43 3.70 -7.17
CA VAL A 214 3.22 3.84 -8.62
C VAL A 214 2.07 2.93 -9.07
N GLU A 215 2.06 1.68 -8.64
CA GLU A 215 0.98 0.73 -8.91
C GLU A 215 -0.37 1.24 -8.40
N GLN A 216 -0.42 1.83 -7.19
CA GLN A 216 -1.64 2.42 -6.62
C GLN A 216 -2.25 3.49 -7.52
N VAL A 217 -1.43 4.46 -7.92
CA VAL A 217 -1.86 5.58 -8.76
C VAL A 217 -2.30 5.10 -10.15
N ASN A 218 -1.65 4.06 -10.68
CA ASN A 218 -2.08 3.44 -11.94
C ASN A 218 -3.46 2.76 -11.82
N LEU A 219 -3.77 2.13 -10.68
CA LEU A 219 -5.12 1.62 -10.41
C LEU A 219 -6.14 2.76 -10.27
N TYR A 220 -5.75 3.89 -9.70
CA TYR A 220 -6.60 5.09 -9.65
C TYR A 220 -6.90 5.66 -11.03
N ALA A 221 -5.92 5.71 -11.93
CA ALA A 221 -6.15 6.14 -13.32
C ALA A 221 -7.19 5.26 -14.03
N LEU A 222 -7.14 3.93 -13.83
CA LEU A 222 -8.19 3.03 -14.33
C LEU A 222 -9.56 3.35 -13.73
N LEU A 223 -9.64 3.60 -12.42
CA LEU A 223 -10.91 3.96 -11.76
C LEU A 223 -11.48 5.27 -12.30
N ILE A 224 -10.63 6.28 -12.56
CA ILE A 224 -11.05 7.54 -13.16
C ILE A 224 -11.63 7.32 -14.56
N GLU A 225 -10.94 6.55 -15.42
CA GLU A 225 -11.45 6.17 -16.76
C GLU A 225 -12.86 5.53 -16.64
N LYS A 226 -13.03 4.58 -15.72
CA LYS A 226 -14.32 3.87 -15.54
C LYS A 226 -15.41 4.69 -14.87
N ASN A 227 -15.06 5.83 -14.25
CA ASN A 227 -16.00 6.72 -13.58
C ASN A 227 -16.15 8.08 -14.28
N ALA A 228 -15.65 8.24 -15.50
CA ALA A 228 -15.65 9.53 -16.20
C ALA A 228 -17.05 10.19 -16.33
N ALA A 229 -18.08 9.41 -16.63
CA ALA A 229 -19.46 9.91 -16.70
C ALA A 229 -20.01 10.33 -15.33
N PHE A 230 -19.69 9.57 -14.27
CA PHE A 230 -20.04 9.90 -12.90
C PHE A 230 -19.37 11.21 -12.46
N LEU A 231 -18.06 11.33 -12.70
CA LEU A 231 -17.27 12.52 -12.38
C LEU A 231 -17.80 13.76 -13.12
N ALA A 232 -18.06 13.64 -14.43
CA ALA A 232 -18.61 14.75 -15.21
C ALA A 232 -19.97 15.22 -14.68
N LYS A 233 -20.87 14.30 -14.33
CA LYS A 233 -22.17 14.64 -13.75
C LYS A 233 -22.02 15.28 -12.37
N LYS A 234 -21.20 14.70 -11.49
CA LYS A 234 -21.05 15.16 -10.10
C LYS A 234 -20.39 16.54 -10.01
N HIS A 235 -19.45 16.82 -10.91
CA HIS A 235 -18.66 18.06 -10.92
C HIS A 235 -19.04 19.02 -12.05
N ASN A 236 -20.22 18.85 -12.65
CA ASN A 236 -20.79 19.73 -13.68
C ASN A 236 -19.85 20.01 -14.87
N LEU A 237 -19.14 18.98 -15.34
CA LEU A 237 -18.30 19.09 -16.53
C LEU A 237 -19.15 18.99 -17.80
N ALA A 238 -18.80 19.77 -18.83
CA ALA A 238 -19.52 19.76 -20.10
C ALA A 238 -19.47 18.40 -20.82
N LYS A 239 -18.39 17.63 -20.62
CA LYS A 239 -18.21 16.28 -21.19
C LYS A 239 -17.41 15.39 -20.24
N PRO A 240 -17.60 14.06 -20.29
CA PRO A 240 -16.70 13.10 -19.65
C PRO A 240 -15.26 13.26 -20.12
N VAL A 241 -14.32 13.15 -19.19
CA VAL A 241 -12.88 13.09 -19.45
C VAL A 241 -12.41 11.70 -19.03
N GLU A 242 -12.13 10.86 -20.04
CA GLU A 242 -11.93 9.42 -19.88
C GLU A 242 -10.45 9.01 -19.72
N HIS A 243 -9.56 9.96 -19.51
CA HIS A 243 -8.13 9.70 -19.37
C HIS A 243 -7.51 10.57 -18.28
N SER A 244 -6.37 10.09 -17.79
CA SER A 244 -5.49 10.85 -16.91
C SER A 244 -4.30 11.36 -17.72
N SER A 245 -3.96 12.63 -17.57
CA SER A 245 -2.81 13.27 -18.23
C SER A 245 -1.49 12.89 -17.58
N GLY A 246 -1.52 12.62 -16.28
CA GLY A 246 -0.35 12.22 -15.53
C GLY A 246 -0.66 12.03 -14.07
N ALA A 247 0.38 11.73 -13.32
CA ALA A 247 0.26 11.65 -11.88
C ALA A 247 1.58 11.95 -11.19
N GLN A 248 1.48 12.21 -9.89
CA GLN A 248 2.62 12.34 -9.01
C GLN A 248 2.34 11.70 -7.66
N ILE A 249 3.43 11.36 -6.97
CA ILE A 249 3.39 11.01 -5.56
C ILE A 249 4.16 12.07 -4.78
N ALA A 250 3.47 12.70 -3.83
CA ALA A 250 4.03 13.72 -2.96
C ALA A 250 4.35 13.11 -1.59
N TYR A 251 5.64 12.85 -1.36
CA TYR A 251 6.14 12.36 -0.08
C TYR A 251 6.29 13.52 0.92
N LEU A 252 5.46 13.50 1.95
CA LEU A 252 5.44 14.48 3.03
C LEU A 252 6.34 13.98 4.17
N SER A 253 7.39 14.72 4.49
CA SER A 253 8.33 14.37 5.55
C SER A 253 8.73 15.59 6.38
N GLN A 254 9.32 15.35 7.55
CA GLN A 254 9.93 16.42 8.36
C GLN A 254 11.09 17.13 7.65
N LYS A 255 11.69 16.50 6.63
CA LYS A 255 12.80 17.07 5.84
C LYS A 255 12.30 17.94 4.67
N GLY A 256 10.99 18.01 4.47
CA GLY A 256 10.36 18.69 3.34
C GLY A 256 9.53 17.74 2.47
N VAL A 257 9.00 18.32 1.39
CA VAL A 257 8.16 17.62 0.41
C VAL A 257 9.01 17.17 -0.77
N VAL A 258 8.93 15.88 -1.11
CA VAL A 258 9.54 15.33 -2.33
C VAL A 258 8.42 14.91 -3.28
N ARG A 259 8.41 15.47 -4.49
CA ARG A 259 7.46 15.10 -5.56
C ARG A 259 8.16 14.16 -6.52
N CYS A 260 7.52 13.04 -6.84
CA CYS A 260 7.97 12.10 -7.83
C CYS A 260 6.90 11.98 -8.91
N ASP A 261 7.21 12.40 -10.13
CA ASP A 261 6.31 12.20 -11.27
C ASP A 261 6.18 10.71 -11.59
N VAL A 262 4.99 10.31 -12.00
CA VAL A 262 4.63 8.94 -12.30
C VAL A 262 4.16 8.87 -13.75
N GLN A 263 4.87 8.06 -14.54
CA GLN A 263 4.37 7.68 -15.85
C GLN A 263 3.26 6.64 -15.68
N LEU A 264 2.07 7.00 -16.15
CA LEU A 264 0.92 6.10 -16.10
C LEU A 264 1.06 5.01 -17.17
N ASP A 265 0.87 3.76 -16.74
CA ASP A 265 0.88 2.56 -17.55
C ASP A 265 -0.41 1.75 -17.30
N ARG A 266 -1.36 1.96 -18.22
CA ARG A 266 -2.65 1.30 -18.21
C ARG A 266 -2.54 -0.22 -18.37
N ALA A 267 -1.61 -0.69 -19.20
CA ALA A 267 -1.44 -2.11 -19.47
C ALA A 267 -0.91 -2.82 -18.23
N ALA A 268 0.10 -2.24 -17.58
CA ALA A 268 0.65 -2.75 -16.33
C ALA A 268 -0.39 -2.77 -15.21
N ALA A 269 -1.23 -1.74 -15.06
CA ALA A 269 -2.28 -1.75 -14.04
C ALA A 269 -3.36 -2.82 -14.28
N LEU A 270 -3.78 -3.04 -15.54
CA LEU A 270 -4.71 -4.11 -15.87
C LEU A 270 -4.10 -5.48 -15.60
N GLU A 271 -2.82 -5.67 -15.89
CA GLU A 271 -2.12 -6.92 -15.64
C GLU A 271 -1.95 -7.18 -14.14
N LEU A 272 -1.57 -6.16 -13.37
CA LEU A 272 -1.53 -6.21 -11.91
C LEU A 272 -2.90 -6.62 -11.34
N LEU A 273 -3.98 -5.97 -11.79
CA LEU A 273 -5.34 -6.25 -11.35
C LEU A 273 -5.71 -7.71 -11.62
N LYS A 274 -5.49 -8.20 -12.85
CA LYS A 274 -5.77 -9.59 -13.24
C LYS A 274 -4.96 -10.58 -12.41
N ARG A 275 -3.65 -10.36 -12.25
CA ARG A 275 -2.76 -11.24 -11.47
C ARG A 275 -3.17 -11.32 -10.01
N ARG A 276 -3.42 -10.16 -9.37
CA ARG A 276 -3.77 -10.08 -7.94
C ARG A 276 -5.14 -10.69 -7.68
N LEU A 277 -6.16 -10.31 -8.46
CA LEU A 277 -7.49 -10.88 -8.30
C LEU A 277 -7.55 -12.35 -8.70
N GLY A 278 -6.81 -12.76 -9.73
CA GLY A 278 -6.69 -14.15 -10.13
C GLY A 278 -6.18 -15.05 -9.01
N THR A 279 -5.34 -14.50 -8.11
CA THR A 279 -4.88 -15.18 -6.90
C THR A 279 -5.91 -15.10 -5.76
N LEU A 280 -6.48 -13.91 -5.52
CA LEU A 280 -7.39 -13.65 -4.39
C LEU A 280 -8.78 -14.28 -4.53
N LEU A 281 -9.21 -14.57 -5.75
CA LEU A 281 -10.52 -15.16 -6.04
C LEU A 281 -10.55 -16.69 -5.92
N LEU A 282 -9.38 -17.34 -5.82
CA LEU A 282 -9.26 -18.77 -5.60
C LEU A 282 -9.65 -19.13 -4.16
N ASP A 283 -10.19 -20.33 -3.99
CA ASP A 283 -10.57 -20.84 -2.67
C ASP A 283 -9.34 -21.31 -1.87
N THR A 284 -8.25 -21.65 -2.56
CA THR A 284 -6.97 -22.00 -1.95
C THR A 284 -6.27 -20.78 -1.39
N LEU A 285 -5.62 -20.94 -0.24
CA LEU A 285 -4.83 -19.87 0.37
C LEU A 285 -3.68 -19.45 -0.58
N PRO A 286 -3.49 -18.15 -0.86
CA PRO A 286 -2.41 -17.70 -1.73
C PRO A 286 -1.03 -18.17 -1.27
N PRO A 287 -0.07 -18.34 -2.21
CA PRO A 287 1.28 -18.77 -1.86
C PRO A 287 2.00 -17.74 -0.97
N VAL A 288 3.04 -18.20 -0.28
CA VAL A 288 3.97 -17.31 0.43
C VAL A 288 4.72 -16.46 -0.60
N ILE A 289 5.13 -15.25 -0.21
CA ILE A 289 5.98 -14.41 -1.06
C ILE A 289 7.29 -15.15 -1.31
N ASP A 290 7.64 -15.32 -2.58
CA ASP A 290 8.87 -15.92 -3.09
C ASP A 290 9.82 -14.88 -3.71
N ASP A 291 9.33 -13.68 -4.00
CA ASP A 291 10.14 -12.56 -4.45
C ASP A 291 10.99 -11.95 -3.32
N ALA A 292 12.31 -12.06 -3.48
CA ALA A 292 13.30 -11.55 -2.54
C ALA A 292 13.19 -10.02 -2.34
N GLU A 293 12.78 -9.27 -3.35
CA GLU A 293 12.56 -7.82 -3.26
C GLU A 293 11.35 -7.48 -2.37
N GLU A 294 10.47 -8.44 -2.11
CA GLU A 294 9.25 -8.28 -1.33
C GLU A 294 9.30 -8.95 0.06
N PHE A 295 10.40 -9.64 0.40
CA PHE A 295 10.57 -10.30 1.70
C PHE A 295 10.48 -9.36 2.90
N TRP A 296 10.80 -8.08 2.71
CA TRP A 296 10.66 -7.07 3.76
C TRP A 296 9.21 -6.99 4.29
N ARG A 297 8.20 -7.35 3.49
CA ARG A 297 6.80 -7.36 3.92
C ARG A 297 6.53 -8.37 5.03
N CYS A 298 7.25 -9.49 5.04
CA CYS A 298 7.15 -10.50 6.09
C CYS A 298 7.63 -9.95 7.44
N ASP A 299 8.59 -9.03 7.44
CA ASP A 299 9.11 -8.40 8.67
C ASP A 299 8.07 -7.49 9.35
N PHE A 300 7.07 -7.00 8.59
CA PHE A 300 5.99 -6.14 9.08
C PHE A 300 4.61 -6.83 9.03
N CYS A 301 4.57 -8.16 8.94
CA CYS A 301 3.33 -8.90 8.77
C CYS A 301 2.77 -9.36 10.13
N ALA A 302 1.70 -8.73 10.62
CA ALA A 302 1.07 -9.11 11.88
C ALA A 302 0.43 -10.52 11.92
N VAL A 303 0.28 -11.18 10.77
CA VAL A 303 -0.20 -12.57 10.67
C VAL A 303 0.92 -13.53 10.26
N ARG A 304 2.19 -13.14 10.44
CA ARG A 304 3.37 -13.95 10.11
C ARG A 304 3.34 -15.30 10.83
N THR A 305 3.08 -15.32 12.13
CA THR A 305 3.04 -16.57 12.91
C THR A 305 2.04 -17.56 12.34
N HIS A 306 0.82 -17.11 11.99
CA HIS A 306 -0.16 -17.97 11.31
C HIS A 306 0.29 -18.41 9.92
N CYS A 307 0.95 -17.51 9.18
CA CYS A 307 1.50 -17.82 7.87
C CYS A 307 2.55 -18.93 7.94
N GLU A 308 3.49 -18.86 8.89
CA GLU A 308 4.58 -19.83 9.13
C GLU A 308 4.01 -21.18 9.60
N GLN A 309 3.05 -21.18 10.53
CA GLN A 309 2.37 -22.39 11.00
C GLN A 309 1.69 -23.15 9.85
N LEU A 310 0.97 -22.44 8.98
CA LEU A 310 0.31 -23.04 7.82
C LEU A 310 1.27 -23.41 6.69
N HIS A 311 2.42 -22.74 6.62
CA HIS A 311 3.44 -23.03 5.62
C HIS A 311 4.32 -24.24 6.02
N GLY A 312 4.48 -24.47 7.32
CA GLY A 312 5.35 -25.53 7.87
C GLY A 312 6.80 -25.09 8.10
N GLY A 313 7.07 -23.78 8.16
CA GLY A 313 8.42 -23.24 8.29
C GLY A 313 8.48 -21.72 8.28
N PRO A 314 9.69 -21.14 8.44
CA PRO A 314 9.89 -19.68 8.36
C PRO A 314 9.49 -19.13 6.99
N VAL A 315 9.13 -17.84 6.95
CA VAL A 315 8.81 -17.11 5.70
C VAL A 315 9.64 -15.84 5.55
N GLY A 316 9.79 -15.34 4.32
CA GLY A 316 10.58 -14.14 4.02
C GLY A 316 12.08 -14.41 4.06
N LYS A 317 12.88 -13.43 4.51
CA LYS A 317 14.37 -13.55 4.52
C LYS A 317 14.88 -14.83 5.20
N PRO A 318 14.36 -15.24 6.38
CA PRO A 318 14.86 -16.45 7.05
C PRO A 318 14.60 -17.75 6.29
N ALA A 319 13.59 -17.81 5.41
CA ALA A 319 13.33 -19.01 4.59
C ALA A 319 14.44 -19.25 3.56
N LYS A 320 15.10 -18.17 3.09
CA LYS A 320 16.22 -18.26 2.16
C LYS A 320 17.46 -18.81 2.84
N GLU A 321 17.74 -18.37 4.07
CA GLU A 321 18.91 -18.79 4.85
C GLU A 321 18.86 -20.27 5.24
N THR A 322 17.67 -20.88 5.32
CA THR A 322 17.52 -22.32 5.61
C THR A 322 17.58 -23.23 4.39
N SER A 323 17.55 -22.64 3.18
CA SER A 323 17.55 -23.38 1.90
C SER A 323 18.95 -23.47 1.28
N GLU A 324 19.94 -22.81 1.88
CA GLU A 324 21.37 -22.84 1.55
C GLU A 324 22.11 -23.80 2.49
#